data_AF-A0A1M2YZ72-F1
#
_entry.id   AF-A0A1M2YZ72-F1
#
_cell.length_a   1.000
_cell.length_b   1.000
_cell.length_c   1.000
_cell.angle_alpha   90.00
_cell.angle_beta   90.00
_cell.angle_gamma   90.00
#
_symmetry.space_group_name_H-M   'P 1'
#
loop_
_entity.id
_entity.type
_entity.pdbx_description
1 polymer ?
#
loop_
_entity_poly.entity_id
_entity_poly.type
_entity_poly.pdbx_seq_one_letter_code
_entity_poly.pdbx_strand_id
1 'polypeptide(L)'
;MTDDILSPDALEKLAPELVSPGLVALVGDDAPTRAILCAGAGHFARANVTLTKGARIGGGGHAADGVIAAWDEIGDRTEEIVPAYGFVQAERELASVAAASPSAGPHPRNGHASTTGQGGKLVS
;
A
#
# COMPACT_ATOMS: atom_id res chain seq x y z
N MET A 1 24.06 -5.45 28.60
CA MET A 1 23.86 -5.72 27.15
C MET A 1 23.96 -4.46 26.31
N THR A 2 23.64 -3.27 26.83
CA THR A 2 23.88 -1.98 26.16
C THR A 2 25.24 -1.38 26.52
N ASP A 3 25.88 -1.91 27.54
CA ASP A 3 27.13 -1.44 28.15
C ASP A 3 28.33 -1.47 27.20
N ASP A 4 28.32 -2.40 26.22
CA ASP A 4 29.38 -2.52 25.20
C ASP A 4 29.08 -1.72 23.91
N ILE A 5 27.90 -1.08 23.82
CA ILE A 5 27.42 -0.36 22.63
C ILE A 5 27.38 1.15 22.89
N LEU A 6 27.04 1.56 24.11
CA LEU A 6 26.82 2.94 24.49
C LEU A 6 27.92 3.43 25.44
N SER A 7 28.28 4.71 25.33
CA SER A 7 29.21 5.32 26.27
C SER A 7 28.59 5.41 27.67
N PRO A 8 29.41 5.46 28.74
CA PRO A 8 28.91 5.63 30.12
C PRO A 8 27.97 6.83 30.29
N ASP A 9 28.35 8.00 29.75
CA ASP A 9 27.53 9.22 29.76
C ASP A 9 26.17 9.06 29.04
N ALA A 10 26.11 8.21 28.01
CA ALA A 10 24.85 7.94 27.29
C ALA A 10 23.95 6.98 28.09
N LEU A 11 24.54 5.99 28.78
CA LEU A 11 23.79 5.08 29.66
C LEU A 11 23.15 5.81 30.84
N GLU A 12 23.87 6.75 31.46
CA GLU A 12 23.32 7.59 32.54
C GLU A 12 22.09 8.36 32.08
N LYS A 13 22.13 8.92 30.86
CA LYS A 13 21.00 9.64 30.27
C LYS A 13 19.85 8.73 29.87
N LEU A 14 20.06 7.42 29.72
CA LEU A 14 19.05 6.44 29.34
C LEU A 14 18.54 5.63 30.54
N ALA A 15 18.62 6.20 31.74
CA ALA A 15 18.16 5.57 32.97
C ALA A 15 16.68 5.09 32.86
N PRO A 16 16.36 3.86 33.31
CA PRO A 16 15.00 3.28 33.23
C PRO A 16 13.91 4.13 33.90
N GLU A 17 14.27 4.88 34.94
CA GLU A 17 13.38 5.77 35.68
C GLU A 17 12.82 6.88 34.79
N LEU A 18 13.57 7.28 33.75
CA LEU A 18 13.18 8.33 32.81
C LEU A 18 12.15 7.85 31.77
N VAL A 19 11.95 6.54 31.60
CA VAL A 19 10.97 5.98 30.66
C VAL A 19 9.78 5.32 31.34
N SER A 20 9.93 4.91 32.61
CA SER A 20 8.89 4.26 33.41
C SER A 20 7.56 5.04 33.47
N PRO A 21 7.52 6.39 33.50
CA PRO A 21 6.25 7.13 33.46
C PRO A 21 5.39 6.86 32.23
N GLY A 22 6.00 6.51 31.09
CA GLY A 22 5.28 6.17 29.87
C GLY A 22 4.38 4.93 30.00
N LEU A 23 4.70 4.03 30.94
CA LEU A 23 3.93 2.81 31.18
C LEU A 23 2.51 3.12 31.67
N VAL A 24 2.33 4.18 32.46
CA VAL A 24 1.03 4.58 33.01
C VAL A 24 0.00 4.80 31.89
N ALA A 25 0.44 5.33 30.75
CA ALA A 25 -0.42 5.54 29.59
C ALA A 25 -0.81 4.24 28.85
N LEU A 26 -0.12 3.11 29.10
CA LEU A 26 -0.26 1.87 28.34
C LEU A 26 -0.93 0.72 29.11
N VAL A 27 -1.13 0.84 30.42
CA VAL A 27 -1.59 -0.28 31.28
C VAL A 27 -2.92 -0.04 31.99
N GLY A 28 -3.47 1.17 31.91
CA GLY A 28 -4.79 1.49 32.50
C GLY A 28 -5.97 1.00 31.66
N ASP A 29 -7.18 1.10 32.22
CA ASP A 29 -8.41 0.72 31.51
C ASP A 29 -8.64 1.53 30.23
N ASP A 30 -8.19 2.79 30.22
CA ASP A 30 -8.23 3.69 29.06
C ASP A 30 -6.97 3.58 28.17
N ALA A 31 -6.15 2.54 28.34
CA ALA A 31 -4.93 2.38 27.55
C ALA A 31 -5.25 2.32 26.04
N PRO A 32 -4.48 3.05 25.20
CA PRO A 32 -4.74 3.11 23.78
C PRO A 32 -4.42 1.75 23.15
N THR A 33 -5.31 1.30 22.26
CA THR A 33 -5.01 0.14 21.42
C THR A 33 -4.10 0.54 20.26
N ARG A 34 -3.30 -0.42 19.77
CA ARG A 34 -2.42 -0.23 18.59
C ARG A 34 -1.45 0.96 18.74
N ALA A 35 -1.05 1.27 19.97
CA ALA A 35 -0.06 2.29 20.25
C ALA A 35 1.34 1.67 20.32
N ILE A 36 2.31 2.32 19.67
CA ILE A 36 3.74 2.04 19.81
C ILE A 36 4.34 3.26 20.48
N LEU A 37 4.69 3.15 21.76
CA LEU A 37 5.37 4.21 22.50
C LEU A 37 6.88 4.02 22.40
N CYS A 38 7.57 5.00 21.84
CA CYS A 38 9.02 5.12 21.87
C CYS A 38 9.40 6.00 23.06
N ALA A 39 10.34 5.53 23.88
CA ALA A 39 10.79 6.27 25.05
C ALA A 39 12.31 6.12 25.24
N GLY A 40 12.96 7.19 25.67
CA GLY A 40 14.39 7.21 26.00
C GLY A 40 14.82 8.57 26.51
N ALA A 41 15.66 8.61 27.54
CA ALA A 41 16.19 9.85 28.11
C ALA A 41 15.12 10.90 28.51
N GLY A 42 13.96 10.44 28.98
CA GLY A 42 12.83 11.31 29.34
C GLY A 42 12.02 11.83 28.15
N HIS A 43 12.40 11.47 26.92
CA HIS A 43 11.66 11.78 25.70
C HIS A 43 10.66 10.66 25.38
N PHE A 44 9.47 11.05 24.94
CA PHE A 44 8.39 10.14 24.55
C PHE A 44 7.85 10.55 23.18
N ALA A 45 7.70 9.58 22.29
CA ALA A 45 7.07 9.75 20.98
C ALA A 45 6.20 8.53 20.66
N ARG A 46 5.24 8.70 19.76
CA ARG A 46 4.52 7.56 19.18
C ARG A 46 5.09 7.25 17.80
N ALA A 47 5.35 5.98 17.57
CA ALA A 47 5.55 5.48 16.22
C ALA A 47 4.22 5.03 15.62
N ASN A 48 4.12 5.12 14.30
CA ASN A 48 2.96 4.72 13.52
C ASN A 48 3.40 3.81 12.37
N VAL A 49 2.55 2.81 12.07
CA VAL A 49 2.62 2.08 10.81
C VAL A 49 1.72 2.82 9.83
N THR A 50 2.30 3.29 8.72
CA THR A 50 1.61 4.05 7.68
C THR A 50 1.44 3.23 6.40
N LEU A 51 0.52 3.66 5.54
CA LEU A 51 0.22 3.07 4.24
C LEU A 51 0.25 4.16 3.17
N THR A 52 1.18 4.03 2.22
CA THR A 52 1.30 4.91 1.04
C THR A 52 0.09 4.75 0.12
N LYS A 53 -0.07 5.65 -0.85
CA LYS A 53 -1.10 5.53 -1.89
C LYS A 53 -0.93 4.26 -2.73
N GLY A 54 0.32 3.85 -2.96
CA GLY A 54 0.66 2.72 -3.82
C GLY A 54 0.36 3.01 -5.29
N ALA A 55 0.55 2.00 -6.14
CA ALA A 55 0.27 2.07 -7.57
C ALA A 55 -0.46 0.81 -8.05
N ARG A 56 -1.39 0.95 -9.00
CA ARG A 56 -2.08 -0.18 -9.62
C ARG A 56 -1.33 -0.65 -10.86
N ILE A 57 -0.53 -1.71 -10.72
CA ILE A 57 0.25 -2.29 -11.83
C ILE A 57 -0.59 -3.27 -12.68
N GLY A 58 -1.56 -3.94 -12.07
CA GLY A 58 -2.30 -5.04 -12.71
C GLY A 58 -1.52 -6.36 -12.69
N GLY A 59 -1.86 -7.27 -13.61
CA GLY A 59 -1.22 -8.59 -13.72
C GLY A 59 -0.73 -8.88 -15.14
N GLY A 60 -0.06 -10.01 -15.32
CA GLY A 60 0.47 -10.47 -16.61
C GLY A 60 1.99 -10.52 -16.67
N GLY A 61 2.54 -10.89 -17.83
CA GLY A 61 3.98 -11.16 -18.00
C GLY A 61 4.91 -9.98 -17.75
N HIS A 62 4.40 -8.75 -17.75
CA HIS A 62 5.17 -7.51 -17.51
C HIS A 62 4.95 -6.90 -16.12
N ALA A 63 4.17 -7.54 -15.25
CA ALA A 63 3.82 -6.97 -13.95
C ALA A 63 5.06 -6.75 -13.07
N ALA A 64 6.03 -7.66 -13.12
CA ALA A 64 7.28 -7.53 -12.37
C ALA A 64 8.07 -6.27 -12.79
N ASP A 65 8.25 -6.07 -14.10
CA ASP A 65 8.93 -4.88 -14.64
C ASP A 65 8.16 -3.60 -14.29
N GLY A 66 6.82 -3.66 -14.31
CA GLY A 66 5.97 -2.54 -13.90
C GLY A 66 6.13 -2.16 -12.43
N VAL A 67 6.23 -3.14 -11.53
CA VAL A 67 6.51 -2.88 -10.10
C VAL A 67 7.89 -2.24 -9.92
N ILE A 68 8.91 -2.74 -10.62
CA ILE A 68 10.27 -2.17 -10.55
C ILE A 68 10.27 -0.72 -11.06
N ALA A 69 9.62 -0.47 -12.19
CA ALA A 69 9.54 0.87 -12.79
C ALA A 69 8.77 1.86 -11.91
N ALA A 70 7.77 1.40 -11.16
CA ALA A 70 6.93 2.23 -10.28
C ALA A 70 7.40 2.23 -8.82
N TRP A 71 8.58 1.71 -8.50
CA TRP A 71 9.02 1.52 -7.10
C TRP A 71 9.01 2.81 -6.28
N ASP A 72 9.49 3.91 -6.87
CA ASP A 72 9.51 5.22 -6.22
C ASP A 72 8.08 5.77 -5.99
N GLU A 73 7.15 5.53 -6.92
CA GLU A 73 5.73 5.92 -6.75
C GLU A 73 5.05 5.09 -5.65
N ILE A 74 5.30 3.77 -5.62
CA ILE A 74 4.77 2.87 -4.59
C ILE A 74 5.26 3.31 -3.19
N GLY A 75 6.51 3.77 -3.11
CA GLY A 75 7.15 4.24 -1.90
C GLY A 75 6.86 5.71 -1.53
N ASP A 76 6.15 6.47 -2.37
CA ASP A 76 5.86 7.88 -2.08
C ASP A 76 4.96 8.02 -0.84
N ARG A 77 5.49 8.71 0.17
CA ARG A 77 4.84 8.93 1.45
C ARG A 77 3.91 10.14 1.44
N THR A 78 3.85 10.87 0.34
CA THR A 78 2.91 11.97 0.17
C THR A 78 1.48 11.46 0.39
N GLU A 79 0.78 12.06 1.35
CA GLU A 79 -0.59 11.69 1.74
C GLU A 79 -0.74 10.21 2.18
N GLU A 80 0.32 9.60 2.72
CA GLU A 80 0.19 8.33 3.42
C GLU A 80 -0.77 8.47 4.62
N ILE A 81 -1.39 7.35 5.00
CA ILE A 81 -2.35 7.33 6.11
C ILE A 81 -1.89 6.38 7.19
N VAL A 82 -2.35 6.60 8.42
CA VAL A 82 -2.34 5.57 9.46
C VAL A 82 -3.66 4.79 9.34
N PRO A 83 -3.66 3.51 8.93
CA PRO A 83 -4.90 2.77 8.72
C PRO A 83 -5.72 2.64 10.01
N ALA A 84 -6.95 3.13 9.99
CA ALA A 84 -7.85 3.06 11.14
C ALA A 84 -8.20 1.61 11.54
N TYR A 85 -8.15 0.65 10.59
CA TYR A 85 -8.38 -0.79 10.81
C TYR A 85 -7.77 -1.62 9.67
N GLY A 86 -7.78 -2.95 9.81
CA GLY A 86 -7.05 -3.86 8.91
C GLY A 86 -7.55 -3.92 7.46
N PHE A 87 -8.82 -3.60 7.20
CA PHE A 87 -9.40 -3.71 5.85
C PHE A 87 -9.19 -2.47 4.97
N VAL A 88 -8.68 -1.36 5.52
CA VAL A 88 -8.44 -0.12 4.78
C VAL A 88 -7.56 -0.36 3.54
N GLN A 89 -6.59 -1.28 3.64
CA GLN A 89 -5.76 -1.66 2.49
C GLN A 89 -6.58 -2.34 1.39
N ALA A 90 -7.37 -3.37 1.74
CA ALA A 90 -8.19 -4.11 0.79
C ALA A 90 -9.23 -3.21 0.10
N GLU A 91 -9.84 -2.29 0.85
CA GLU A 91 -10.78 -1.31 0.29
C GLU A 91 -10.10 -0.39 -0.74
N ARG A 92 -8.88 0.08 -0.46
CA ARG A 92 -8.09 0.89 -1.40
C ARG A 92 -7.72 0.10 -2.65
N GLU A 93 -7.29 -1.14 -2.49
CA GLU A 93 -6.97 -2.04 -3.61
C GLU A 93 -8.19 -2.23 -4.53
N LEU A 94 -9.37 -2.50 -3.96
CA LEU A 94 -10.61 -2.65 -4.73
C LEU A 94 -11.06 -1.33 -5.39
N ALA A 95 -10.95 -0.19 -4.70
CA ALA A 95 -11.28 1.12 -5.25
C ALA A 95 -10.38 1.48 -6.45
N SER A 96 -9.11 1.09 -6.42
CA SER A 96 -8.18 1.31 -7.54
C SER A 96 -8.61 0.59 -8.83
N VAL A 97 -9.29 -0.56 -8.70
CA VAL A 97 -9.86 -1.29 -9.85
C VAL A 97 -11.07 -0.56 -10.41
N ALA A 98 -11.94 -0.04 -9.54
CA ALA A 98 -13.17 0.65 -9.94
C ALA A 98 -12.88 1.97 -10.67
N ALA A 99 -11.86 2.72 -10.24
CA ALA A 99 -11.46 3.98 -10.88
C ALA A 99 -10.90 3.80 -12.31
N ALA A 100 -10.51 2.59 -12.69
CA ALA A 100 -9.91 2.28 -14.00
C ALA A 100 -10.91 1.82 -15.08
N SER A 101 -12.21 1.73 -14.81
CA SER A 101 -13.25 1.36 -15.80
C SER A 101 -14.22 2.52 -16.04
N PRO A 102 -14.64 2.89 -17.28
CA PRO A 102 -14.71 2.05 -18.48
C PRO A 102 -14.11 2.66 -19.78
N SER A 103 -13.34 1.88 -20.54
CA SER A 103 -13.29 2.01 -22.00
C SER A 103 -13.37 0.63 -22.67
N ALA A 104 -14.59 0.10 -22.72
CA ALA A 104 -14.91 -0.90 -23.73
C ALA A 104 -14.93 -0.19 -25.10
N GLY A 105 -13.78 -0.14 -25.77
CA GLY A 105 -13.69 0.27 -27.17
C GLY A 105 -14.46 -0.72 -28.06
N PRO A 106 -15.10 -0.26 -29.15
CA PRO A 106 -16.02 -1.09 -29.92
C PRO A 106 -15.26 -2.22 -30.61
N HIS A 107 -15.59 -3.46 -30.27
CA HIS A 107 -15.09 -4.65 -30.95
C HIS A 107 -15.61 -4.66 -32.40
N PRO A 108 -14.75 -4.58 -33.44
CA PRO A 108 -15.21 -4.69 -34.82
C PRO A 108 -15.61 -6.13 -35.10
N ARG A 109 -16.89 -6.37 -35.41
CA ARG A 109 -17.32 -7.67 -35.94
C ARG A 109 -16.81 -7.81 -37.37
N ASN A 110 -15.70 -8.53 -37.53
CA ASN A 110 -15.23 -9.02 -38.82
C ASN A 110 -16.26 -10.00 -39.40
N GLY A 111 -17.11 -9.51 -40.31
CA GLY A 111 -17.77 -10.36 -41.29
C GLY A 111 -16.85 -10.53 -42.50
N HIS A 112 -16.32 -11.73 -42.70
CA HIS A 112 -15.72 -12.11 -43.98
C HIS A 112 -16.49 -13.27 -44.60
N ALA A 113 -16.58 -13.16 -45.92
CA ALA A 113 -17.51 -13.78 -46.84
C ALA A 113 -17.45 -15.31 -46.91
N SER A 114 -18.55 -15.90 -47.38
CA SER A 114 -18.52 -17.20 -48.07
C SER A 114 -19.10 -17.02 -49.47
N THR A 115 -18.19 -17.06 -50.43
CA THR A 115 -18.42 -17.23 -51.86
C THR A 115 -18.86 -18.67 -52.14
N THR A 116 -19.96 -18.85 -52.87
CA THR A 116 -20.21 -20.06 -53.67
C THR A 116 -20.97 -19.63 -54.91
N GLY A 117 -20.48 -20.05 -56.07
CA GLY A 117 -20.80 -19.43 -57.36
C GLY A 117 -21.74 -20.22 -58.26
N GLN A 118 -21.63 -19.83 -59.54
CA GLN A 118 -22.17 -20.40 -60.76
C GLN A 118 -23.65 -20.22 -61.08
N GLY A 119 -23.89 -19.77 -62.32
CA GLY A 119 -24.99 -20.27 -63.14
C GLY A 119 -25.77 -19.18 -63.84
N GLY A 120 -25.28 -18.73 -65.00
CA GLY A 120 -25.99 -17.75 -65.81
C GLY A 120 -27.28 -18.29 -66.43
N LYS A 121 -28.14 -17.36 -66.86
CA LYS A 121 -28.91 -17.48 -68.10
C LYS A 121 -29.37 -16.09 -68.52
N LEU A 122 -28.87 -15.66 -69.69
CA LEU A 122 -29.59 -14.79 -70.59
C LEU A 122 -30.99 -15.37 -70.83
N VAL A 123 -32.04 -14.54 -70.87
CA VAL A 123 -33.07 -14.49 -71.93
C VAL A 123 -33.93 -13.24 -71.71
N SER A 124 -34.02 -12.46 -72.79
CA SER A 124 -35.01 -11.42 -73.17
C SER A 124 -35.20 -10.20 -72.29
#